data_AF-A0A843HJR0-F1
#
_entry.id   AF-A0A843HJR0-F1
#
_cell.length_a   1.000
_cell.length_b   1.000
_cell.length_c   1.000
_cell.angle_alpha   90.00
_cell.angle_beta   90.00
_cell.angle_gamma   90.00
#
_symmetry.space_group_name_H-M   'P 1'
#
loop_
_entity.id
_entity.type
_entity.pdbx_description
1 polymer ?
#
loop_
_entity_poly.entity_id
_entity_poly.type
_entity_poly.pdbx_seq_one_letter_code
_entity_poly.pdbx_strand_id
1 'polypeptide(L)' 'ETGLTPSVEFVMKRLDYDGQMELDYNNKRYMVIRTIDPKNKYDIVLVCARKIGINNVQVSA' A
#
# COMPACT_ATOMS: atom_id res chain seq x y z
N GLU A 1 -24.44 4.64 -0.01
CA GLU A 1 -23.21 5.01 0.72
C GLU A 1 -22.05 5.04 -0.26
N THR A 2 -21.42 6.21 -0.35
CA THR A 2 -20.50 6.59 -1.42
C THR A 2 -19.06 6.29 -1.02
N GLY A 3 -18.27 5.75 -1.95
CA GLY A 3 -16.81 5.84 -1.90
C GLY A 3 -16.10 4.52 -2.09
N LEU A 4 -16.03 4.03 -3.33
CA LEU A 4 -14.95 3.12 -3.74
C LEU A 4 -13.64 3.88 -3.54
N THR A 5 -13.07 3.81 -2.34
CA THR A 5 -11.72 4.29 -2.08
C THR A 5 -10.80 3.27 -2.73
N PRO A 6 -10.10 3.59 -3.83
CA PRO A 6 -9.32 2.59 -4.55
C PRO A 6 -8.14 2.17 -3.67
N SER A 7 -8.34 1.09 -2.93
CA SER A 7 -7.31 0.40 -2.16
C SER A 7 -6.53 -0.48 -3.13
N VAL A 8 -5.24 -0.20 -3.32
CA VAL A 8 -4.36 -1.03 -4.14
C VAL A 8 -4.00 -2.27 -3.33
N GLU A 9 -4.05 -3.43 -3.96
CA GLU A 9 -3.65 -4.70 -3.35
C GLU A 9 -2.26 -5.11 -3.84
N PHE A 10 -1.39 -5.45 -2.91
CA PHE A 10 -0.10 -6.07 -3.20
C PHE A 10 -0.11 -7.50 -2.69
N VAL A 11 0.33 -8.45 -3.51
CA VAL A 11 0.51 -9.84 -3.11
C VAL A 11 1.99 -10.12 -3.01
N MET A 12 2.43 -10.61 -1.86
CA MET A 12 3.83 -11.00 -1.64
C MET A 12 3.92 -12.28 -0.81
N LYS A 13 5.10 -12.86 -0.71
CA LYS A 13 5.30 -14.02 0.18
C LYS A 13 5.25 -13.55 1.62
N ARG A 14 4.55 -14.33 2.46
CA ARG A 14 4.47 -14.08 3.90
C ARG A 14 5.86 -14.01 4.55
N LEU A 15 6.81 -14.77 4.03
CA LEU A 15 8.19 -14.82 4.52
C LEU A 15 8.95 -13.51 4.27
N ASP A 16 8.50 -12.70 3.31
CA ASP A 16 9.09 -11.40 2.97
C ASP A 16 8.38 -10.23 3.68
N TYR A 17 7.34 -10.50 4.47
CA TYR A 17 6.54 -9.47 5.15
C TYR A 17 6.78 -9.49 6.67
N ASP A 18 7.37 -8.41 7.18
CA ASP A 18 7.74 -8.24 8.59
C ASP A 18 6.79 -7.28 9.32
N GLY A 19 5.56 -7.10 8.82
CA GLY A 19 4.58 -6.20 9.45
C GLY A 19 4.80 -4.73 9.15
N GLN A 20 5.45 -4.40 8.03
CA GLN A 20 5.66 -3.02 7.62
C GLN A 20 4.32 -2.31 7.41
N MET A 21 4.23 -1.06 7.90
CA MET A 21 3.05 -0.21 7.77
C MET A 21 3.05 0.61 6.47
N GLU A 22 4.19 0.64 5.77
CA GLU A 22 4.38 1.41 4.55
C GLU A 22 5.25 0.63 3.57
N LEU A 23 5.04 0.88 2.29
CA LEU A 23 5.81 0.26 1.21
C LEU A 23 6.07 1.27 0.10
N ASP A 24 7.25 1.17 -0.50
CA ASP A 24 7.61 1.93 -1.69
C ASP A 24 7.59 0.99 -2.91
N TYR A 25 6.78 1.35 -3.90
CA TYR A 25 6.64 0.58 -5.13
C TYR A 25 6.43 1.51 -6.32
N ASN A 26 7.19 1.32 -7.41
CA ASN A 26 7.15 2.19 -8.59
C ASN A 26 7.24 3.69 -8.26
N ASN A 27 8.19 4.08 -7.41
CA ASN A 27 8.40 5.45 -6.94
C ASN A 27 7.17 6.09 -6.28
N LYS A 28 6.28 5.26 -5.71
CA LYS A 28 5.10 5.70 -4.96
C LYS A 28 5.12 5.04 -3.60
N ARG A 29 4.75 5.83 -2.60
CA ARG A 29 4.60 5.38 -1.22
C ARG A 29 3.16 5.00 -0.94
N TYR A 30 2.98 3.83 -0.37
CA TYR A 30 1.67 3.34 0.06
C TYR A 30 1.70 3.04 1.55
N MET A 31 0.54 3.20 2.18
CA MET A 31 0.30 2.86 3.57
C MET A 31 -0.52 1.57 3.61
N VAL A 32 -0.03 0.57 4.34
CA VAL A 32 -0.77 -0.67 4.58
C VAL A 32 -1.91 -0.35 5.54
N ILE A 33 -3.14 -0.60 5.11
CA ILE A 33 -4.35 -0.39 5.91
C ILE A 33 -4.67 -1.66 6.69
N ARG A 34 -4.55 -2.81 6.02
CA ARG A 34 -4.81 -4.14 6.58
C ARG A 34 -4.15 -5.21 5.71
N THR A 35 -4.04 -6.40 6.29
CA THR A 35 -3.61 -7.61 5.60
C THR A 35 -4.77 -8.59 5.46
N ILE A 36 -4.74 -9.41 4.42
CA ILE A 36 -5.69 -10.50 4.18
C ILE A 36 -4.88 -11.78 3.95
N ASP A 37 -5.32 -12.89 4.56
CA ASP A 37 -4.79 -14.22 4.31
C ASP A 37 -5.49 -14.85 3.09
N PRO A 38 -4.80 -14.99 1.94
CA PRO A 38 -5.38 -15.61 0.75
C PRO A 38 -5.44 -17.15 0.90
N LYS A 39 -6.07 -17.83 -0.07
CA LYS A 39 -6.15 -19.31 -0.09
C LYS A 39 -4.77 -19.98 -0.06
N ASN A 40 -3.75 -19.36 -0.67
CA ASN A 40 -2.38 -19.84 -0.60
C ASN A 40 -1.72 -19.40 0.71
N LYS A 41 -1.45 -20.35 1.62
CA LYS A 41 -0.85 -20.08 2.94
C LYS A 41 0.52 -19.38 2.90
N TYR A 42 1.22 -19.46 1.78
CA TYR A 42 2.54 -18.84 1.61
C TYR A 42 2.48 -17.38 1.19
N ASP A 43 1.32 -16.90 0.79
CA ASP A 43 1.13 -15.53 0.34
C ASP A 43 0.44 -14.70 1.43
N ILE A 44 0.57 -13.39 1.31
CA ILE A 44 -0.17 -12.39 2.06
C ILE A 44 -0.60 -11.27 1.12
N VAL A 45 -1.81 -10.75 1.30
CA VAL A 45 -2.32 -9.62 0.54
C VAL A 45 -2.28 -8.37 1.42
N LEU A 46 -1.58 -7.33 0.97
CA LEU A 46 -1.53 -6.03 1.62
C LEU A 46 -2.53 -5.09 0.94
N VAL A 47 -3.56 -4.68 1.68
CA VAL A 47 -4.53 -3.69 1.20
C VAL A 47 -4.03 -2.31 1.58
N CYS A 48 -3.74 -1.48 0.59
CA CYS A 48 -2.98 -0.25 0.80
C CYS A 48 -3.69 0.99 0.28
N ALA A 49 -3.52 2.11 0.98
CA ALA A 49 -3.86 3.45 0.49
C ALA A 49 -2.62 4.11 -0.11
N ARG A 50 -2.76 4.76 -1.26
CA ARG A 50 -1.69 5.59 -1.82
C ARG A 50 -1.55 6.86 -0.98
N LYS A 51 -0.36 7.12 -0.43
CA LYS A 51 -0.04 8.45 0.10
C LYS A 51 0.24 9.37 -1.08
N ILE A 52 -0.78 10.11 -1.50
CA ILE A 52 -0.56 11.25 -2.40
C ILE A 52 -0.02 12.36 -1.51
N GLY A 53 1.31 12.47 -1.43
CA GLY A 53 1.90 13.72 -0.96
C GLY A 53 1.38 14.82 -1.87
N ILE A 54 0.75 15.84 -1.29
CA ILE A 54 0.64 17.13 -1.98
C ILE A 54 2.09 17.57 -2.12
N ASN A 55 2.73 17.25 -3.25
CA ASN A 55 3.94 17.93 -3.65
C ASN A 55 3.50 19.37 -3.92
N ASN A 56 3.47 20.19 -2.87
CA ASN A 56 3.71 21.60 -3.03
C ASN A 56 5.10 21.69 -3.65
N VAL A 57 5.14 21.71 -4.97
CA VAL A 57 6.25 22.28 -5.71
C VAL A 57 6.37 23.70 -5.14
N GLN A 58 7.29 23.89 -4.20
CA GLN A 58 7.77 25.22 -3.91
C GLN A 58 8.51 25.67 -5.17
N VAL A 59 7.75 26.27 -6.08
CA VAL A 59 8.30 27.19 -7.06
C VAL A 59 8.81 28.37 -6.22
N SER A 60 10.09 28.32 -5.85
CA SER A 60 10.76 29.50 -5.32
C SER A 60 11.14 30.35 -6.52
N ALA A 61 10.50 31.52 -6.60
CA ALA A 61 10.80 32.59 -7.54
C ALA A 61 12.15 33.25 -7.23
#